data_AF-A0A6V8KX64-F1
#
_entry.id   AF-A0A6V8KX64-F1
#
_cell.length_a   1.000
_cell.length_b   1.000
_cell.length_c   1.000
_cell.angle_alpha   90.00
_cell.angle_beta   90.00
_cell.angle_gamma   90.00
#
_symmetry.space_group_name_H-M   'P 1'
#
loop_
_entity.id
_entity.type
_entity.pdbx_description
1 polymer ?
#
loop_
_entity_poly.entity_id
_entity_poly.type
_entity_poly.pdbx_seq_one_letter_code
_entity_poly.pdbx_strand_id
1 'polypeptide(L)'
;MGRRIMIFGYGVFAYLAFLAVIGYTIGFLAGSGVPKDVDDGASGPAWVAVLVDVALLGLFAVQHSVMARPWFKRWWTRIVPPALERSTYVLAASLVVALVLWQWRPLPDMVWSVDATWTRATLWTIGLGGWGVLVFSTFLIGHFDLFGLRQVLARFRRTPYTEPGFHEPVLYRLVRHPIMVGFLIAFWATPQMSVGRLLFVGTATGYILVAVRFEEHDLRREIGEPYERYAERVPRFIPGRARWPDAAPRSTTAAHTKGGGDCDAGARSGHRGLRRARRRKDPLRGVRGRGADPAADAHLDDRPQATVEGADPVPRPPSPGGDVRRTGQRSVRPAA
;
A
#
# COMPACT_ATOMS: atom_id res chain seq x y z
N MET A 1 -23.01 1.51 -13.54
CA MET A 1 -22.19 2.72 -13.32
C MET A 1 -22.12 3.09 -11.85
N GLY A 2 -23.26 3.22 -11.15
CA GLY A 2 -23.34 3.66 -9.74
C GLY A 2 -22.42 2.94 -8.75
N ARG A 3 -22.37 1.60 -8.75
CA ARG A 3 -21.48 0.83 -7.85
C ARG A 3 -20.00 1.23 -7.96
N ARG A 4 -19.52 1.63 -9.14
CA ARG A 4 -18.11 2.01 -9.35
C ARG A 4 -17.83 3.43 -8.91
N ILE A 5 -18.79 4.34 -9.10
CA ILE A 5 -18.73 5.70 -8.57
C ILE A 5 -18.67 5.64 -7.04
N MET A 6 -19.50 4.81 -6.40
CA MET A 6 -19.47 4.62 -4.95
C MET A 6 -18.13 4.06 -4.44
N ILE A 7 -17.56 3.06 -5.12
CA ILE A 7 -16.24 2.49 -4.77
C ILE A 7 -15.14 3.55 -4.87
N PHE A 8 -15.14 4.33 -5.96
CA PHE A 8 -14.16 5.40 -6.15
C PHE A 8 -14.32 6.51 -5.11
N GLY A 9 -15.55 6.99 -4.91
CA GLY A 9 -15.87 8.01 -3.90
C GLY A 9 -15.49 7.59 -2.49
N TYR A 10 -15.72 6.32 -2.13
CA TYR A 10 -15.27 5.76 -0.85
C TYR A 10 -13.75 5.79 -0.71
N GLY A 11 -13.00 5.40 -1.75
CA GLY A 11 -11.54 5.43 -1.72
C GLY A 11 -10.98 6.86 -1.58
N VAL A 12 -11.58 7.83 -2.27
CA VAL A 12 -11.25 9.25 -2.12
C VAL A 12 -11.55 9.75 -0.72
N PHE A 13 -12.73 9.42 -0.17
CA PHE A 13 -13.09 9.77 1.20
C PHE A 13 -12.10 9.19 2.23
N ALA A 14 -11.75 7.90 2.11
CA ALA A 14 -10.79 7.25 2.99
C ALA A 14 -9.41 7.95 2.96
N TYR A 15 -8.97 8.36 1.76
CA TYR A 15 -7.72 9.09 1.58
C TYR A 15 -7.76 10.50 2.21
N LEU A 16 -8.85 11.24 2.01
CA LEU A 16 -9.02 12.57 2.63
C LEU A 16 -9.11 12.48 4.15
N ALA A 17 -9.78 11.46 4.69
CA ALA A 17 -9.83 11.20 6.12
C ALA A 17 -8.43 10.91 6.68
N PHE A 18 -7.62 10.10 5.98
CA PHE A 18 -6.23 9.88 6.33
C PHE A 18 -5.42 11.20 6.36
N LEU A 19 -5.54 12.03 5.31
CA LEU A 19 -4.84 13.32 5.26
C LEU A 19 -5.25 14.25 6.40
N ALA A 20 -6.54 14.29 6.75
CA ALA A 20 -7.03 15.07 7.88
C ALA A 20 -6.44 14.57 9.21
N VAL A 21 -6.44 13.25 9.44
CA VAL A 21 -5.94 12.65 10.68
C VAL A 21 -4.43 12.79 10.81
N ILE A 22 -3.65 12.59 9.74
CA ILE A 22 -2.20 12.78 9.80
C ILE A 22 -1.84 14.26 9.99
N GLY A 23 -2.56 15.18 9.33
CA GLY A 23 -2.40 16.62 9.55
C GLY A 23 -2.74 17.03 10.99
N TYR A 24 -3.83 16.48 11.55
CA TYR A 24 -4.16 16.69 12.96
C TYR A 24 -3.08 16.11 13.87
N THR A 25 -2.51 14.93 13.57
CA THR A 25 -1.42 14.32 14.34
C THR A 25 -0.19 15.23 14.38
N ILE A 26 0.14 15.88 13.26
CA ILE A 26 1.24 16.86 13.19
C ILE A 26 0.96 18.02 14.15
N GLY A 27 -0.24 18.63 14.09
CA GLY A 27 -0.61 19.72 14.99
C GLY A 27 -0.70 19.32 16.46
N PHE A 28 -1.25 18.14 16.73
CA PHE A 28 -1.40 17.56 18.06
C PHE A 28 -0.05 17.36 18.75
N LEU A 29 0.95 16.84 18.02
CA LEU A 29 2.31 16.75 18.54
C LEU A 29 3.00 18.12 18.52
N ALA A 30 2.69 18.99 17.56
CA ALA A 30 3.29 20.32 17.53
C ALA A 30 2.81 21.24 18.66
N GLY A 31 1.73 20.90 19.38
CA GLY A 31 1.10 21.81 20.34
C GLY A 31 0.50 23.05 19.67
N SER A 32 0.13 22.96 18.39
CA SER A 32 -0.35 24.11 17.62
C SER A 32 -1.20 23.72 16.41
N GLY A 33 -2.10 24.62 16.00
CA GLY A 33 -2.90 24.47 14.79
C GLY A 33 -4.08 23.49 14.89
N VAL A 34 -4.32 22.91 16.07
CA VAL A 34 -5.46 22.03 16.36
C VAL A 34 -6.11 22.40 17.71
N PRO A 35 -7.39 22.08 17.93
CA PRO A 35 -8.09 22.43 19.19
C PRO A 35 -7.70 21.60 20.42
N LYS A 36 -7.09 20.42 20.21
CA LYS A 36 -6.59 19.56 21.28
C LYS A 36 -5.22 19.06 20.86
N ASP A 37 -4.23 19.33 21.69
CA ASP A 37 -2.88 18.79 21.58
C ASP A 37 -2.60 17.67 22.60
N VAL A 38 -1.34 17.21 22.61
CA VAL A 38 -0.85 16.11 23.45
C VAL A 38 -0.86 16.41 24.95
N ASP A 39 -0.77 17.69 25.32
CA ASP A 39 -0.71 18.17 26.69
C ASP A 39 -2.04 18.84 27.13
N ASP A 40 -2.97 19.05 26.20
CA ASP A 40 -4.30 19.59 26.44
C ASP A 40 -5.27 18.61 27.15
N GLY A 41 -5.91 19.11 28.21
CA GLY A 41 -7.06 18.48 28.86
C GLY A 41 -7.00 18.57 30.39
N ALA A 42 -8.06 18.10 31.04
CA ALA A 42 -8.09 18.03 32.49
C ALA A 42 -7.15 16.93 33.00
N SER A 43 -6.20 17.31 33.86
CA SER A 43 -5.33 16.36 34.55
C SER A 43 -6.13 15.49 35.51
N GLY A 44 -5.99 14.17 35.37
CA GLY A 44 -6.51 13.16 36.30
C GLY A 44 -5.38 12.39 36.99
N PRO A 45 -5.67 11.30 37.71
CA PRO A 45 -4.64 10.45 38.29
C PRO A 45 -3.71 9.90 37.20
N ALA A 46 -2.39 10.08 37.35
CA ALA A 46 -1.41 9.75 36.32
C ALA A 46 -1.48 8.28 35.85
N TRP A 47 -1.74 7.34 36.76
CA TRP A 47 -1.86 5.93 36.42
C TRP A 47 -3.06 5.63 35.50
N VAL A 48 -4.16 6.40 35.60
CA VAL A 48 -5.31 6.27 34.70
C VAL A 48 -4.94 6.74 33.31
N ALA A 49 -4.24 7.89 33.21
CA ALA A 49 -3.77 8.40 31.92
C ALA A 49 -2.85 7.38 31.22
N VAL A 50 -1.84 6.86 31.93
CA VAL A 50 -0.94 5.83 31.40
C VAL A 50 -1.71 4.59 30.92
N LEU A 51 -2.65 4.08 31.72
CA LEU A 51 -3.44 2.90 31.35
C LEU A 51 -4.27 3.14 30.08
N VAL A 52 -4.95 4.28 30.01
CA VAL A 52 -5.80 4.66 28.87
C VAL A 52 -4.96 4.86 27.62
N ASP A 53 -3.87 5.63 27.71
CA ASP A 53 -3.04 5.95 26.55
C ASP A 53 -2.31 4.72 26.02
N VAL A 54 -1.78 3.86 26.90
CA VAL A 54 -1.19 2.57 26.49
C VAL A 54 -2.24 1.66 25.85
N ALA A 55 -3.47 1.63 26.37
CA ALA A 55 -4.55 0.85 25.77
C ALA A 55 -4.96 1.39 24.39
N LEU A 56 -5.01 2.71 24.21
CA LEU A 56 -5.30 3.37 22.93
C LEU A 56 -4.21 3.08 21.90
N LEU A 57 -2.93 3.22 22.28
CA LEU A 57 -1.80 2.89 21.41
C LEU A 57 -1.72 1.39 21.11
N GLY A 58 -2.04 0.55 22.09
CA GLY A 58 -2.15 -0.90 21.93
C GLY A 58 -3.27 -1.29 20.96
N LEU A 59 -4.43 -0.64 21.05
CA LEU A 59 -5.53 -0.82 20.11
C LEU A 59 -5.09 -0.48 18.67
N PHE A 60 -4.41 0.64 18.48
CA PHE A 60 -3.83 0.98 17.18
C PHE A 60 -2.83 -0.07 16.69
N ALA A 61 -1.87 -0.46 17.53
CA ALA A 61 -0.84 -1.43 17.16
C ALA A 61 -1.45 -2.78 16.77
N VAL A 62 -2.41 -3.29 17.54
CA VAL A 62 -3.10 -4.55 17.27
C VAL A 62 -3.93 -4.44 16.00
N GLN A 63 -4.78 -3.41 15.87
CA GLN A 63 -5.64 -3.24 14.69
C GLN A 63 -4.81 -3.14 13.40
N HIS A 64 -3.80 -2.25 13.39
CA HIS A 64 -2.95 -2.03 12.23
C HIS A 64 -2.19 -3.31 11.85
N SER A 65 -1.58 -3.97 12.84
CA SER A 65 -0.81 -5.20 12.62
C SER A 65 -1.67 -6.35 12.12
N VAL A 66 -2.84 -6.57 12.72
CA VAL A 66 -3.76 -7.65 12.34
C VAL A 66 -4.23 -7.45 10.91
N MET A 67 -4.71 -6.26 10.57
CA MET A 67 -5.23 -6.00 9.23
C MET A 67 -4.13 -6.01 8.16
N ALA A 68 -2.87 -5.77 8.53
CA ALA A 68 -1.75 -5.89 7.60
C ALA A 68 -1.44 -7.35 7.21
N ARG A 69 -1.85 -8.34 8.01
CA ARG A 69 -1.45 -9.74 7.80
C ARG A 69 -2.13 -10.40 6.59
N PRO A 70 -1.40 -11.25 5.84
CA PRO A 70 -1.96 -11.95 4.68
C PRO A 70 -3.19 -12.80 4.99
N TRP A 71 -3.22 -13.46 6.16
CA TRP A 71 -4.37 -14.28 6.55
C TRP A 71 -5.64 -13.44 6.77
N PHE A 72 -5.50 -12.26 7.37
CA PHE A 72 -6.62 -11.36 7.61
C PHE A 72 -7.13 -10.82 6.27
N LYS A 73 -6.24 -10.39 5.39
CA LYS A 73 -6.58 -9.92 4.04
C LYS A 73 -7.36 -10.97 3.24
N ARG A 74 -6.92 -12.24 3.25
CA ARG A 74 -7.62 -13.35 2.57
C ARG A 74 -9.02 -13.63 3.13
N TRP A 75 -9.21 -13.45 4.43
CA TRP A 75 -10.52 -13.59 5.07
C TRP A 75 -11.42 -12.38 4.79
N TRP A 76 -10.89 -11.17 4.98
CA TRP A 76 -11.61 -9.91 4.85
C TRP A 76 -12.09 -9.64 3.43
N THR A 77 -11.29 -10.02 2.42
CA THR A 77 -11.66 -9.89 1.00
C THR A 77 -12.83 -10.79 0.56
N ARG A 78 -13.30 -11.70 1.43
CA ARG A 78 -14.56 -12.43 1.22
C ARG A 78 -15.79 -11.57 1.52
N ILE A 79 -15.62 -10.52 2.34
CA ILE A 79 -16.68 -9.61 2.78
C ILE A 79 -16.59 -8.29 2.00
N VAL A 80 -15.38 -7.70 1.95
CA VAL A 80 -15.12 -6.43 1.26
C VAL A 80 -14.50 -6.71 -0.11
N PRO A 81 -14.97 -6.05 -1.20
CA PRO A 81 -14.37 -6.20 -2.52
C PRO A 81 -12.86 -5.96 -2.49
N PRO A 82 -12.03 -6.76 -3.19
CA PRO A 82 -10.56 -6.61 -3.17
C PRO A 82 -10.08 -5.19 -3.51
N ALA A 83 -10.77 -4.48 -4.42
CA ALA A 83 -10.43 -3.10 -4.78
C ALA A 83 -10.63 -2.09 -3.63
N LEU A 84 -11.43 -2.42 -2.61
CA LEU A 84 -11.72 -1.58 -1.44
C LEU A 84 -10.90 -1.97 -0.21
N GLU A 85 -10.24 -3.13 -0.21
CA GLU A 85 -9.51 -3.65 0.96
C GLU A 85 -8.53 -2.61 1.49
N ARG A 86 -7.67 -2.07 0.63
CA ARG A 86 -6.65 -1.09 1.03
C ARG A 86 -7.23 0.22 1.53
N SER A 87 -8.25 0.76 0.87
CA SER A 87 -8.91 1.99 1.33
C SER A 87 -9.65 1.78 2.66
N THR A 88 -10.22 0.59 2.86
CA THR A 88 -10.91 0.23 4.11
C THR A 88 -9.91 0.10 5.26
N TYR A 89 -8.75 -0.52 4.99
CA TYR A 89 -7.62 -0.56 5.92
C TYR A 89 -7.20 0.84 6.38
N VAL A 90 -6.98 1.74 5.41
CA VAL A 90 -6.55 3.12 5.66
C VAL A 90 -7.60 3.88 6.48
N LEU A 91 -8.88 3.76 6.13
CA LEU A 91 -9.95 4.42 6.88
C LEU A 91 -10.04 3.87 8.31
N ALA A 92 -10.02 2.55 8.50
CA ALA A 92 -10.08 1.94 9.83
C ALA A 92 -8.89 2.37 10.71
N ALA A 93 -7.67 2.35 10.16
CA ALA A 93 -6.49 2.83 10.88
C ALA A 93 -6.60 4.33 11.21
N SER A 94 -7.10 5.16 10.29
CA SER A 94 -7.30 6.59 10.52
C SER A 94 -8.33 6.85 11.61
N LEU A 95 -9.41 6.07 11.68
CA LEU A 95 -10.41 6.18 12.75
C LEU A 95 -9.85 5.78 14.12
N VAL A 96 -9.01 4.74 14.19
CA VAL A 96 -8.35 4.37 15.44
C VAL A 96 -7.35 5.44 15.87
N VAL A 97 -6.58 6.03 14.94
CA VAL A 97 -5.70 7.16 15.27
C VAL A 97 -6.53 8.37 15.72
N ALA A 98 -7.63 8.70 15.04
CA ALA A 98 -8.52 9.78 15.48
C ALA A 98 -9.06 9.53 16.90
N LEU A 99 -9.39 8.28 17.24
CA LEU A 99 -9.78 7.89 18.59
C LEU A 99 -8.65 8.08 19.60
N VAL A 100 -7.40 7.70 19.24
CA VAL A 100 -6.21 7.96 20.08
C VAL A 100 -6.09 9.45 20.36
N LEU A 101 -6.09 10.30 19.32
CA LEU A 101 -5.95 11.75 19.46
C LEU A 101 -7.08 12.37 20.29
N TRP A 102 -8.30 11.89 20.11
CA TRP A 102 -9.47 12.39 20.84
C TRP A 102 -9.46 11.99 22.32
N GLN A 103 -9.14 10.73 22.62
CA GLN A 103 -9.24 10.18 23.98
C GLN A 103 -7.93 10.25 24.77
N TRP A 104 -6.87 10.79 24.17
CA TRP A 104 -5.57 10.98 24.80
C TRP A 104 -5.67 11.76 26.12
N ARG A 105 -5.02 11.24 27.16
CA ARG A 105 -5.02 11.83 28.50
C ARG A 105 -3.71 12.57 28.74
N PRO A 106 -3.75 13.88 29.07
CA PRO A 106 -2.53 14.64 29.23
C PRO A 106 -1.76 14.19 30.48
N LEU A 107 -0.45 14.13 30.33
CA LEU A 107 0.53 13.97 31.41
C LEU A 107 1.52 15.13 31.27
N PRO A 108 1.14 16.34 31.75
CA PRO A 108 1.78 17.60 31.37
C PRO A 108 3.13 17.83 32.04
N ASP A 109 3.52 16.98 33.00
CA ASP A 109 4.82 17.07 33.66
C ASP A 109 5.94 17.04 32.62
N MET A 110 6.86 17.99 32.72
CA MET A 110 7.92 18.17 31.72
C MET A 110 9.14 17.32 32.04
N VAL A 111 9.59 16.53 31.05
CA VAL A 111 10.86 15.80 31.10
C VAL A 111 12.00 16.72 30.68
N TRP A 112 11.80 17.48 29.60
CA TRP A 112 12.69 18.58 29.22
C TRP A 112 11.95 19.72 28.54
N SER A 113 12.44 20.93 28.77
CA SER A 113 12.09 22.13 28.01
C SER A 113 13.37 22.84 27.61
N VAL A 114 13.45 23.24 26.34
CA VAL A 114 14.55 24.04 25.81
C VAL A 114 14.08 25.47 25.62
N ASP A 115 14.76 26.42 26.26
CA ASP A 115 14.38 27.85 26.21
C ASP A 115 15.16 28.63 25.14
N ALA A 116 16.39 28.22 24.84
CA ALA A 116 17.23 28.90 23.85
C ALA A 116 16.60 28.92 22.45
N THR A 117 16.30 30.11 21.93
CA THR A 117 15.54 30.32 20.68
C THR A 117 16.13 29.56 19.50
N TRP A 118 17.46 29.59 19.34
CA TRP A 118 18.13 28.92 18.23
C TRP A 118 17.97 27.39 18.33
N THR A 119 18.14 26.80 19.52
CA THR A 119 18.01 25.36 19.74
C THR A 119 16.58 24.90 19.53
N ARG A 120 15.59 25.69 19.99
CA ARG A 120 14.17 25.44 19.71
C ARG A 120 13.89 25.42 18.21
N ALA A 121 14.36 26.43 17.47
CA ALA A 121 14.19 26.51 16.02
C ALA A 121 14.84 25.34 15.30
N THR A 122 16.04 24.92 15.73
CA THR A 122 16.73 23.73 15.21
C THR A 122 15.91 22.47 15.44
N LEU A 123 15.39 22.23 16.65
CA LEU A 123 14.57 21.05 16.95
C LEU A 123 13.29 21.02 16.12
N TRP A 124 12.59 22.15 15.99
CA TRP A 124 11.42 22.25 15.11
C TRP A 124 11.75 21.97 13.65
N THR A 125 12.88 22.48 13.16
CA THR A 125 13.33 22.26 11.77
C THR A 125 13.67 20.79 11.53
N ILE A 126 14.33 20.14 12.49
CA ILE A 126 14.61 18.70 12.42
C ILE A 126 13.30 17.90 12.43
N GLY A 127 12.36 18.22 13.34
CA GLY A 127 11.07 17.55 13.43
C GLY A 127 10.24 17.70 12.15
N LEU A 128 10.16 18.91 11.60
CA LEU A 128 9.51 19.18 10.31
C LEU A 128 10.21 18.45 9.15
N GLY A 129 11.55 18.39 9.18
CA GLY A 129 12.34 17.57 8.27
C GLY A 129 11.99 16.08 8.35
N GLY A 130 11.76 15.55 9.55
CA GLY A 130 11.28 14.17 9.76
C GLY A 130 9.93 13.91 9.08
N TRP A 131 8.96 14.82 9.26
CA TRP A 131 7.68 14.78 8.55
C TRP A 131 7.85 14.87 7.03
N GLY A 132 8.73 15.74 6.55
CA GLY A 132 9.06 15.86 5.14
C GLY A 132 9.64 14.57 4.54
N VAL A 133 10.59 13.93 5.24
CA VAL A 133 11.17 12.64 4.85
C VAL A 133 10.09 11.56 4.78
N LEU A 134 9.20 11.49 5.77
CA LEU A 134 8.08 10.56 5.79
C LEU A 134 7.19 10.74 4.56
N VAL A 135 6.72 11.96 4.31
CA VAL A 135 5.81 12.26 3.19
C VAL A 135 6.51 11.95 1.87
N PHE A 136 7.73 12.45 1.66
CA PHE A 136 8.48 12.21 0.44
C PHE A 136 8.72 10.71 0.20
N SER A 137 9.04 9.95 1.25
CA SER A 137 9.25 8.50 1.16
C SER A 137 8.00 7.74 0.71
N THR A 138 6.79 8.23 1.05
CA THR A 138 5.55 7.62 0.57
C THR A 138 5.35 7.83 -0.94
N PHE A 139 5.74 8.97 -1.50
CA PHE A 139 5.71 9.22 -2.94
C PHE A 139 6.70 8.35 -3.70
N LEU A 140 7.88 8.11 -3.14
CA LEU A 140 8.91 7.27 -3.76
C LEU A 140 8.48 5.82 -4.00
N ILE A 141 7.59 5.26 -3.18
CA ILE A 141 7.11 3.86 -3.30
C ILE A 141 5.72 3.73 -3.94
N GLY A 142 5.12 4.84 -4.37
CA GLY A 142 3.75 4.88 -4.89
C GLY A 142 2.73 5.26 -3.82
N HIS A 143 2.67 6.55 -3.47
CA HIS A 143 1.76 7.10 -2.45
C HIS A 143 0.30 6.66 -2.65
N PHE A 144 -0.19 6.76 -3.88
CA PHE A 144 -1.58 6.40 -4.20
C PHE A 144 -1.86 4.90 -4.12
N ASP A 145 -0.86 4.04 -4.29
CA ASP A 145 -0.97 2.60 -4.04
C ASP A 145 -0.99 2.31 -2.55
N LEU A 146 -0.11 2.97 -1.81
CA LEU A 146 -0.02 2.86 -0.36
C LEU A 146 -1.34 3.22 0.32
N PHE A 147 -2.14 4.13 -0.26
CA PHE A 147 -3.43 4.53 0.31
C PHE A 147 -4.66 3.95 -0.41
N GLY A 148 -4.50 3.06 -1.37
CA GLY A 148 -5.63 2.36 -2.01
C GLY A 148 -6.28 3.09 -3.20
N LEU A 149 -5.80 4.29 -3.56
CA LEU A 149 -6.39 5.12 -4.60
C LEU A 149 -6.21 4.54 -6.00
N ARG A 150 -5.06 3.92 -6.31
CA ARG A 150 -4.84 3.33 -7.64
C ARG A 150 -5.74 2.10 -7.87
N GLN A 151 -6.02 1.33 -6.82
CA GLN A 151 -6.88 0.15 -6.84
C GLN A 151 -8.34 0.55 -7.17
N VAL A 152 -8.88 1.57 -6.50
CA VAL A 152 -10.24 2.06 -6.77
C VAL A 152 -10.34 2.76 -8.13
N LEU A 153 -9.29 3.50 -8.55
CA LEU A 153 -9.26 4.17 -9.85
C LEU A 153 -9.20 3.15 -11.00
N ALA A 154 -8.37 2.10 -10.89
CA ALA A 154 -8.31 1.02 -11.87
C ALA A 154 -9.68 0.34 -12.01
N ARG A 155 -10.36 0.07 -10.89
CA ARG A 155 -11.72 -0.47 -10.89
C ARG A 155 -12.73 0.46 -11.55
N PHE A 156 -12.61 1.76 -11.35
CA PHE A 156 -13.45 2.77 -11.99
C PHE A 156 -13.23 2.80 -13.51
N ARG A 157 -11.97 2.82 -13.94
CA ARG A 157 -11.52 2.88 -15.35
C ARG A 157 -11.61 1.55 -16.12
N ARG A 158 -11.93 0.44 -15.44
CA ARG A 158 -11.95 -0.93 -16.02
C ARG A 158 -10.59 -1.42 -16.50
N THR A 159 -9.52 -0.89 -15.95
CA THR A 159 -8.16 -1.35 -16.28
C THR A 159 -7.73 -2.42 -15.28
N PRO A 160 -6.92 -3.41 -15.70
CA PRO A 160 -6.30 -4.33 -14.76
C PRO A 160 -5.41 -3.55 -13.78
N TYR A 161 -5.44 -3.93 -12.50
CA TYR A 161 -4.54 -3.41 -11.49
C TYR A 161 -3.30 -4.30 -11.43
N THR A 162 -2.12 -3.69 -11.49
CA THR A 162 -0.83 -4.38 -11.36
C THR A 162 -0.10 -3.78 -10.17
N GLU A 163 0.24 -4.59 -9.17
CA GLU A 163 0.98 -4.13 -7.99
C GLU A 163 2.32 -3.49 -8.37
N PRO A 164 2.78 -2.46 -7.64
CA PRO A 164 4.11 -1.91 -7.86
C PRO A 164 5.17 -3.00 -7.63
N GLY A 165 6.05 -3.22 -8.60
CA GLY A 165 7.16 -4.16 -8.45
C GLY A 165 8.19 -3.68 -7.42
N PHE A 166 9.07 -4.56 -6.95
CA PHE A 166 10.17 -4.19 -6.05
C PHE A 166 11.18 -3.27 -6.78
N HIS A 167 11.44 -2.10 -6.20
CA HIS A 167 12.42 -1.14 -6.70
C HIS A 167 13.07 -0.39 -5.52
N GLU A 168 14.27 0.15 -5.76
CA GLU A 168 15.09 0.81 -4.74
C GLU A 168 15.25 2.32 -5.05
N PRO A 169 14.22 3.15 -4.75
CA PRO A 169 14.31 4.59 -4.96
C PRO A 169 15.34 5.24 -4.03
N VAL A 170 15.71 6.50 -4.31
CA VAL A 170 16.89 7.18 -3.73
C VAL A 170 17.02 7.06 -2.21
N LEU A 171 15.97 7.37 -1.43
CA LEU A 171 16.03 7.25 0.04
C LEU A 171 16.13 5.79 0.52
N TYR A 172 15.51 4.86 -0.21
CA TYR A 172 15.57 3.43 0.09
C TYR A 172 16.94 2.84 -0.25
N ARG A 173 17.82 3.56 -0.96
CA ARG A 173 19.22 3.19 -1.12
C ARG A 173 20.09 3.64 0.06
N LEU A 174 19.60 4.57 0.88
CA LEU A 174 20.30 5.09 2.06
C LEU A 174 19.93 4.30 3.33
N VAL A 175 18.64 4.08 3.55
CA VAL A 175 18.08 3.33 4.68
C VAL A 175 16.90 2.49 4.19
N ARG A 176 16.67 1.31 4.77
CA ARG A 176 15.59 0.41 4.33
C ARG A 176 14.18 0.93 4.64
N HIS A 177 14.06 1.67 5.73
CA HIS A 177 12.76 2.10 6.27
C HIS A 177 12.68 3.62 6.42
N PRO A 178 12.79 4.41 5.34
CA PRO A 178 12.87 5.86 5.43
C PRO A 178 11.56 6.50 5.95
N ILE A 179 10.40 5.87 5.72
CA ILE A 179 9.12 6.29 6.34
C ILE A 179 9.21 6.20 7.88
N MET A 180 9.73 5.08 8.39
CA MET A 180 9.88 4.85 9.83
C MET A 180 10.91 5.79 10.45
N VAL A 181 12.03 6.04 9.75
CA VAL A 181 13.03 7.04 10.16
C VAL A 181 12.41 8.43 10.22
N GLY A 182 11.59 8.81 9.23
CA GLY A 182 10.85 10.07 9.24
C GLY A 182 9.96 10.23 10.47
N PHE A 183 9.19 9.18 10.84
CA PHE A 183 8.40 9.16 12.07
C PHE A 183 9.27 9.32 13.33
N LEU A 184 10.37 8.57 13.45
CA LEU A 184 11.25 8.65 14.62
C LEU A 184 11.84 10.05 14.79
N ILE A 185 12.30 10.68 13.71
CA ILE A 185 12.81 12.05 13.74
C ILE A 185 11.70 13.02 14.14
N ALA A 186 10.53 12.93 13.49
CA ALA A 186 9.40 13.82 13.73
C ALA A 186 8.88 13.76 15.17
N PHE A 187 8.89 12.57 15.77
CA PHE A 187 8.38 12.34 17.12
C PHE A 187 9.36 12.79 18.20
N TRP A 188 10.65 12.48 18.04
CA TRP A 188 11.67 12.78 19.05
C TRP A 188 12.20 14.21 18.99
N ALA A 189 12.24 14.84 17.82
CA ALA A 189 12.79 16.18 17.65
C ALA A 189 11.77 17.26 18.06
N THR A 190 11.67 17.49 19.37
CA THR A 190 10.80 18.51 19.97
C THR A 190 11.53 19.30 21.06
N PRO A 191 11.32 20.62 21.17
CA PRO A 191 11.87 21.42 22.26
C PRO A 191 11.11 21.24 23.59
N GLN A 192 9.89 20.72 23.56
CA GLN A 192 9.09 20.37 24.73
C GLN A 192 8.78 18.88 24.72
N MET A 193 9.23 18.17 25.74
CA MET A 193 8.85 16.78 25.96
C MET A 193 8.21 16.65 27.33
N SER A 194 6.88 16.55 27.34
CA SER A 194 6.11 16.12 28.50
C SER A 194 6.23 14.61 28.71
N VAL A 195 5.83 14.13 29.89
CA VAL A 195 5.75 12.69 30.19
C VAL A 195 4.75 12.01 29.24
N GLY A 196 3.63 12.66 28.92
CA GLY A 196 2.64 12.14 27.97
C GLY A 196 3.24 11.98 26.57
N ARG A 197 3.93 13.01 26.09
CA ARG A 197 4.64 12.92 24.81
C ARG A 197 5.72 11.84 24.84
N LEU A 198 6.49 11.72 25.92
CA LEU A 198 7.50 10.68 26.06
C LEU A 198 6.87 9.27 25.99
N LEU A 199 5.72 9.06 26.63
CA LEU A 199 4.96 7.81 26.56
C LEU A 199 4.52 7.51 25.12
N PHE A 200 4.00 8.51 24.41
CA PHE A 200 3.62 8.39 22.99
C PHE A 200 4.82 7.98 22.14
N VAL A 201 5.91 8.75 22.17
CA VAL A 201 7.07 8.53 21.29
C VAL A 201 7.82 7.25 21.65
N GLY A 202 7.91 6.90 22.93
CA GLY A 202 8.51 5.65 23.40
C GLY A 202 7.73 4.42 22.92
N THR A 203 6.40 4.45 23.11
CA THR A 203 5.53 3.35 22.66
C THR A 203 5.50 3.24 21.13
N ALA A 204 5.40 4.37 20.42
CA ALA A 204 5.46 4.40 18.96
C ALA A 204 6.81 3.89 18.43
N THR A 205 7.92 4.24 19.07
CA THR A 205 9.25 3.71 18.74
C THR A 205 9.29 2.20 18.93
N GLY A 206 8.84 1.69 20.08
CA GLY A 206 8.77 0.25 20.36
C GLY A 206 7.94 -0.49 19.31
N TYR A 207 6.77 0.06 18.96
CA TYR A 207 5.93 -0.47 17.89
C TYR A 207 6.63 -0.47 16.53
N ILE A 208 7.27 0.63 16.12
CA ILE A 208 8.02 0.73 14.86
C ILE A 208 9.11 -0.36 14.79
N LEU A 209 9.88 -0.57 15.86
CA LEU A 209 10.94 -1.57 15.88
C LEU A 209 10.40 -2.99 15.71
N VAL A 210 9.27 -3.30 16.35
CA VAL A 210 8.59 -4.59 16.22
C VAL A 210 7.99 -4.76 14.82
N ALA A 211 7.28 -3.73 14.33
CA ALA A 211 6.65 -3.71 13.02
C ALA A 211 7.67 -3.93 11.90
N VAL A 212 8.79 -3.22 11.93
CA VAL A 212 9.89 -3.38 10.97
C VAL A 212 10.45 -4.79 10.99
N ARG A 213 10.61 -5.42 12.17
CA ARG A 213 11.11 -6.80 12.25
C ARG A 213 10.17 -7.78 11.55
N PHE A 214 8.86 -7.61 11.73
CA PHE A 214 7.85 -8.42 11.05
C PHE A 214 7.80 -8.12 9.55
N GLU A 215 7.86 -6.85 9.17
CA GLU A 215 7.87 -6.42 7.77
C GLU A 215 9.07 -7.03 7.02
N GLU A 216 10.29 -6.95 7.58
CA GLU A 216 11.44 -7.56 6.91
C GLU A 216 11.38 -9.10 6.89
N HIS A 217 10.70 -9.72 7.85
CA HIS A 217 10.48 -11.16 7.82
C HIS A 217 9.53 -11.54 6.67
N ASP A 218 8.43 -10.80 6.52
CA ASP A 218 7.45 -11.00 5.46
C ASP A 218 8.07 -10.72 4.08
N LEU A 219 8.82 -9.61 3.94
CA LEU A 219 9.52 -9.26 2.69
C LEU A 219 10.56 -10.31 2.27
N ARG A 220 11.32 -10.88 3.21
CA ARG A 220 12.24 -12.00 2.90
C ARG A 220 11.49 -13.22 2.36
N ARG A 221 10.29 -13.50 2.88
CA ARG A 221 9.49 -14.65 2.43
C ARG A 221 8.80 -14.42 1.10
N GLU A 222 8.37 -13.18 0.83
CA GLU A 222 7.63 -12.83 -0.38
C GLU A 222 8.56 -12.52 -1.57
N ILE A 223 9.68 -11.81 -1.34
CA ILE A 223 10.62 -11.39 -2.39
C ILE A 223 11.79 -12.37 -2.52
N GLY A 224 12.29 -12.93 -1.41
CA GLY A 224 13.41 -13.87 -1.40
C GLY A 224 14.78 -13.22 -1.58
N GLU A 225 15.67 -13.90 -2.31
CA GLU A 225 17.09 -13.56 -2.52
C GLU A 225 17.34 -12.09 -2.95
N PRO A 226 16.53 -11.46 -3.83
CA PRO A 226 16.71 -10.05 -4.17
C PRO A 226 16.64 -9.12 -2.95
N TYR A 227 15.72 -9.40 -2.01
CA TYR A 227 15.59 -8.61 -0.79
C TYR A 227 16.73 -8.89 0.20
N GLU A 228 17.25 -10.12 0.24
CA GLU A 228 18.41 -10.46 1.07
C GLU A 228 19.64 -9.68 0.64
N ARG A 229 19.97 -9.68 -0.66
CA ARG A 229 21.07 -8.86 -1.21
C ARG A 229 20.89 -7.37 -0.97
N TYR A 230 19.65 -6.88 -1.02
CA TYR A 230 19.33 -5.50 -0.65
C TYR A 230 19.58 -5.23 0.84
N ALA A 231 19.17 -6.15 1.71
CA ALA A 231 19.33 -6.05 3.15
C ALA A 231 20.79 -6.17 3.63
N GLU A 232 21.66 -6.84 2.88
CA GLU A 232 23.10 -6.85 3.14
C GLU A 232 23.76 -5.49 2.84
N ARG A 233 23.25 -4.77 1.83
CA ARG A 233 23.82 -3.50 1.36
C ARG A 233 23.30 -2.29 2.11
N VAL A 234 22.00 -2.25 2.40
CA VAL A 234 21.32 -1.05 2.93
C VAL A 234 21.00 -1.25 4.40
N PRO A 235 21.46 -0.36 5.31
CA PRO A 235 21.20 -0.46 6.73
C PRO A 235 19.72 -0.17 7.05
N ARG A 236 19.25 -0.67 8.19
CA ARG A 236 17.83 -0.58 8.57
C ARG A 236 17.36 0.85 8.85
N PHE A 237 18.09 1.58 9.71
CA PHE A 237 17.66 2.88 10.24
C PHE A 237 18.72 3.99 10.13
N ILE A 238 19.98 3.68 10.46
CA ILE A 238 21.05 4.68 10.47
C ILE A 238 21.87 4.53 9.20
N PRO A 239 22.05 5.59 8.39
CA PRO A 239 22.89 5.53 7.21
C PRO A 239 24.32 5.15 7.60
N GLY A 240 24.85 4.12 6.95
CA GLY A 240 26.22 3.67 7.11
C GLY A 240 27.06 3.97 5.87
N ARG A 241 28.33 3.58 5.88
CA ARG A 241 29.16 3.54 4.67
C ARG A 241 28.57 2.48 3.73
N ALA A 242 27.63 2.87 2.89
CA ALA A 242 27.05 1.99 1.88
C ALA A 242 28.20 1.46 1.02
N ARG A 243 28.43 0.15 1.08
CA ARG A 243 29.33 -0.52 0.14
C ARG A 243 28.57 -0.64 -1.18
N TRP A 244 28.79 0.33 -2.06
CA TRP A 244 28.32 0.27 -3.43
C TRP A 244 29.22 -0.71 -4.19
N PRO A 245 28.69 -1.80 -4.77
CA PRO A 245 29.38 -2.42 -5.88
C PRO A 245 29.39 -1.40 -7.03
N ASP A 246 30.55 -1.24 -7.66
CA ASP A 246 30.61 -0.66 -9.01
C ASP A 246 29.57 -1.38 -9.87
N ALA A 247 28.85 -0.61 -10.68
CA ALA A 247 27.69 -1.04 -11.45
C ALA A 247 27.77 -2.52 -11.88
N ALA A 248 26.85 -3.36 -11.39
CA ALA A 248 26.76 -4.74 -11.86
C ALA A 248 26.64 -4.74 -13.39
N PRO A 249 27.36 -5.62 -14.10
CA PRO A 249 27.40 -5.61 -15.55
C PRO A 249 25.98 -5.77 -16.09
N ARG A 250 25.64 -4.90 -17.05
CA ARG A 250 24.39 -4.98 -17.81
C ARG A 250 24.21 -6.43 -18.22
N SER A 251 23.04 -7.00 -17.92
CA SER A 251 22.64 -8.30 -18.44
C SER A 251 22.89 -8.28 -19.95
N THR A 252 23.94 -8.98 -20.39
CA THR A 252 24.20 -9.21 -21.80
C THR A 252 23.00 -9.99 -22.29
N THR A 253 22.11 -9.32 -23.03
CA THR A 253 21.17 -9.99 -23.92
C THR A 253 21.98 -10.98 -24.72
N ALA A 254 21.79 -12.28 -24.44
CA ALA A 254 22.39 -13.33 -25.23
C ALA A 254 21.83 -13.19 -26.65
N ALA A 255 22.57 -12.48 -27.49
CA ALA A 255 22.39 -12.52 -28.93
C ALA A 255 22.64 -13.96 -29.35
N HIS A 256 21.61 -14.61 -29.89
CA HIS A 256 21.75 -15.84 -30.65
C HIS A 256 22.71 -15.59 -31.82
N THR A 257 23.98 -15.90 -31.62
CA THR A 257 24.94 -16.10 -32.69
C THR A 257 24.65 -17.44 -33.33
N LYS A 258 24.04 -17.41 -34.53
CA LYS A 258 24.12 -18.54 -35.48
C LYS A 258 25.57 -18.62 -35.95
N GLY A 259 26.36 -19.45 -35.26
CA GLY A 259 27.66 -19.88 -35.75
C GLY A 259 27.47 -20.90 -36.86
N GLY A 260 27.90 -20.54 -38.07
CA GLY A 260 28.28 -21.52 -39.08
C GLY A 260 29.54 -22.24 -38.64
N GLY A 261 29.54 -23.56 -38.76
CA GLY A 261 30.73 -24.40 -38.65
C GLY A 261 30.80 -25.23 -39.91
N ASP A 262 31.78 -24.90 -40.76
CA ASP A 262 32.30 -25.78 -41.80
C ASP A 262 33.70 -26.25 -41.34
N CYS A 263 34.11 -27.38 -41.92
CA CYS A 263 35.39 -28.07 -41.78
C CYS A 263 35.44 -29.16 -40.69
N ASP A 264 35.12 -30.39 -41.11
CA ASP A 264 35.82 -31.57 -40.58
C ASP A 264 36.27 -32.47 -41.74
N ALA A 265 37.58 -32.64 -41.84
CA ALA A 265 38.25 -33.53 -42.77
C ALA A 265 38.65 -34.79 -42.01
N GLY A 266 38.10 -35.94 -42.39
CA GLY A 266 38.41 -37.21 -41.74
C GLY A 266 38.02 -38.39 -42.62
N ALA A 267 38.99 -38.89 -43.38
CA ALA A 267 38.88 -40.08 -44.19
C ALA A 267 38.40 -41.30 -43.38
N ARG A 268 37.46 -42.08 -43.95
CA ARG A 268 37.47 -43.55 -43.88
C ARG A 268 36.50 -44.17 -44.89
N SER A 269 37.02 -45.21 -45.50
CA SER A 269 36.48 -46.17 -46.47
C SER A 269 35.00 -46.58 -46.36
N GLY A 270 34.42 -46.89 -47.52
CA GLY A 270 33.79 -48.21 -47.69
C GLY A 270 32.30 -48.23 -48.04
N HIS A 271 32.04 -48.46 -49.33
CA HIS A 271 30.95 -49.26 -49.89
C HIS A 271 29.47 -48.80 -49.88
N ARG A 272 29.01 -48.56 -51.12
CA ARG A 272 27.82 -49.12 -51.83
C ARG A 272 26.41 -48.81 -51.31
N GLY A 273 25.60 -48.27 -52.24
CA GLY A 273 24.15 -48.48 -52.31
C GLY A 273 23.38 -47.21 -52.65
N LEU A 274 23.22 -46.87 -53.93
CA LEU A 274 22.04 -47.15 -54.76
C LEU A 274 20.85 -46.17 -54.57
N ARG A 275 20.37 -45.68 -55.73
CA ARG A 275 19.04 -45.15 -56.09
C ARG A 275 18.82 -43.64 -55.85
N ARG A 276 18.70 -42.85 -56.94
CA ARG A 276 17.45 -42.49 -57.68
C ARG A 276 16.45 -41.74 -56.77
N ALA A 277 15.79 -40.65 -57.14
CA ALA A 277 15.72 -39.82 -58.34
C ALA A 277 14.78 -38.63 -58.04
N ARG A 278 14.74 -37.66 -58.98
CA ARG A 278 13.70 -36.64 -59.27
C ARG A 278 13.78 -35.33 -58.48
N ARG A 279 14.17 -34.19 -59.10
CA ARG A 279 13.49 -33.32 -60.10
C ARG A 279 12.15 -32.73 -59.63
N ARG A 280 12.12 -31.42 -59.35
CA ARG A 280 11.50 -30.32 -60.16
C ARG A 280 11.41 -29.04 -59.30
N LYS A 281 12.05 -27.95 -59.74
CA LYS A 281 11.49 -26.72 -60.36
C LYS A 281 10.90 -25.69 -59.36
N ASP A 282 11.68 -24.65 -59.05
CA ASP A 282 11.52 -23.22 -59.43
C ASP A 282 10.13 -22.71 -59.91
N PRO A 283 9.87 -21.37 -59.92
CA PRO A 283 10.47 -20.25 -59.16
C PRO A 283 9.42 -19.15 -58.77
N LEU A 284 9.92 -17.95 -58.40
CA LEU A 284 9.35 -16.56 -58.56
C LEU A 284 9.12 -15.81 -57.23
N ARG A 285 9.97 -14.80 -56.94
CA ARG A 285 9.81 -13.33 -57.22
C ARG A 285 8.67 -12.73 -56.37
N GLY A 286 8.80 -11.66 -55.60
CA GLY A 286 9.81 -10.60 -55.45
C GLY A 286 9.08 -9.30 -55.02
N VAL A 287 9.83 -8.31 -54.51
CA VAL A 287 9.48 -6.86 -54.37
C VAL A 287 8.67 -6.50 -53.09
N ARG A 288 9.28 -5.99 -51.99
CA ARG A 288 9.64 -4.58 -51.63
C ARG A 288 8.53 -3.57 -52.00
N GLY A 289 7.99 -2.65 -51.20
CA GLY A 289 8.34 -2.03 -49.92
C GLY A 289 7.84 -0.57 -49.94
N ARG A 290 7.67 0.04 -48.75
CA ARG A 290 7.34 1.47 -48.45
C ARG A 290 5.86 1.85 -48.69
N GLY A 291 5.14 2.56 -47.82
CA GLY A 291 5.49 3.42 -46.69
C GLY A 291 5.10 4.87 -47.02
N ALA A 292 4.09 5.41 -46.34
CA ALA A 292 3.91 6.81 -45.91
C ALA A 292 2.42 7.14 -45.70
N ASP A 293 2.13 7.63 -44.49
CA ASP A 293 0.97 8.46 -44.12
C ASP A 293 1.23 9.90 -44.63
N PRO A 294 0.21 10.77 -44.83
CA PRO A 294 -0.21 11.61 -43.69
C PRO A 294 -1.68 12.07 -43.64
N ALA A 295 -2.01 12.55 -42.44
CA ALA A 295 -3.17 13.30 -41.93
C ALA A 295 -3.90 14.28 -42.87
N ALA A 296 -5.23 14.35 -42.67
CA ALA A 296 -6.04 15.52 -42.27
C ALA A 296 -7.44 15.44 -42.91
N ASP A 297 -8.50 15.56 -42.10
CA ASP A 297 -9.61 16.49 -42.37
C ASP A 297 -10.71 16.43 -41.29
N ALA A 298 -11.23 17.61 -41.01
CA ALA A 298 -12.29 17.92 -40.06
C ALA A 298 -13.63 18.14 -40.79
N HIS A 299 -14.76 17.98 -40.08
CA HIS A 299 -16.06 18.67 -40.17
C HIS A 299 -17.16 17.73 -39.62
N LEU A 300 -17.86 18.11 -38.53
CA LEU A 300 -19.20 18.75 -38.53
C LEU A 300 -20.23 17.91 -39.30
N ASP A 301 -21.24 17.33 -38.66
CA ASP A 301 -22.47 18.05 -38.30
C ASP A 301 -23.51 17.19 -37.56
N ASP A 302 -24.34 17.91 -36.81
CA ASP A 302 -25.77 17.77 -36.50
C ASP A 302 -26.44 16.47 -35.98
N ARG A 303 -27.10 16.68 -34.84
CA ARG A 303 -28.33 15.98 -34.39
C ARG A 303 -29.56 16.67 -34.99
N PRO A 304 -30.68 15.95 -35.09
CA PRO A 304 -31.85 16.39 -34.29
C PRO A 304 -32.62 15.25 -33.60
N GLN A 305 -33.44 15.67 -32.64
CA GLN A 305 -34.30 14.88 -31.75
C GLN A 305 -35.55 14.31 -32.44
N ALA A 306 -36.11 13.22 -31.89
CA ALA A 306 -37.53 12.92 -31.95
C ALA A 306 -37.97 12.07 -30.72
N THR A 307 -39.24 12.25 -30.38
CA THR A 307 -39.95 12.08 -29.10
C THR A 307 -40.68 10.74 -28.91
N VAL A 308 -40.81 10.33 -27.63
CA VAL A 308 -41.96 9.74 -26.89
C VAL A 308 -42.70 8.51 -27.47
N GLU A 309 -42.82 7.43 -26.67
CA GLU A 309 -44.09 6.91 -26.04
C GLU A 309 -43.99 5.42 -25.66
N GLY A 310 -44.65 5.01 -24.56
CA GLY A 310 -44.97 3.59 -24.30
C GLY A 310 -44.50 3.03 -22.94
N ALA A 311 -45.25 3.33 -21.88
CA ALA A 311 -45.23 2.58 -20.62
C ALA A 311 -46.25 1.44 -20.67
N ASP A 312 -45.93 0.28 -20.06
CA ASP A 312 -46.91 -0.70 -19.56
C ASP A 312 -46.27 -1.73 -18.60
N PRO A 313 -47.05 -2.46 -17.77
CA PRO A 313 -46.73 -2.68 -16.36
C PRO A 313 -46.16 -4.06 -15.97
N VAL A 314 -45.70 -4.12 -14.72
CA VAL A 314 -45.13 -5.28 -13.99
C VAL A 314 -46.18 -6.38 -13.71
N PRO A 315 -45.82 -7.68 -13.80
CA PRO A 315 -46.57 -8.75 -13.13
C PRO A 315 -45.83 -9.32 -11.89
N ARG A 316 -46.54 -9.42 -10.75
CA ARG A 316 -46.19 -10.29 -9.61
C ARG A 316 -46.88 -11.65 -9.75
N PRO A 317 -46.31 -12.72 -9.17
CA PRO A 317 -47.15 -13.71 -8.47
C PRO A 317 -46.48 -14.23 -7.16
N PRO A 318 -47.04 -15.22 -6.41
CA PRO A 318 -47.91 -14.98 -5.26
C PRO A 318 -47.34 -15.53 -3.94
N SER A 319 -47.85 -15.03 -2.81
CA SER A 319 -47.68 -15.64 -1.47
C SER A 319 -48.75 -16.70 -1.23
N PRO A 320 -48.43 -17.84 -0.61
CA PRO A 320 -49.41 -18.65 0.12
C PRO A 320 -49.24 -18.46 1.63
N GLY A 321 -50.26 -17.89 2.26
CA GLY A 321 -50.54 -18.08 3.69
C GLY A 321 -51.37 -19.35 3.89
N GLY A 322 -51.23 -19.98 5.05
CA GLY A 322 -52.05 -21.13 5.43
C GLY A 322 -51.61 -21.77 6.75
N ASP A 323 -52.25 -21.33 7.83
CA ASP A 323 -52.23 -21.89 9.18
C ASP A 323 -52.45 -23.41 9.21
N VAL A 324 -51.66 -24.11 10.03
CA VAL A 324 -52.10 -25.35 10.71
C VAL A 324 -51.68 -25.32 12.17
N ARG A 325 -52.65 -25.04 13.05
CA ARG A 325 -52.63 -25.46 14.46
C ARG A 325 -52.83 -26.97 14.53
N ARG A 326 -51.99 -27.69 15.28
CA ARG A 326 -52.43 -28.82 16.13
C ARG A 326 -51.38 -29.20 17.19
N THR A 327 -51.72 -28.83 18.42
CA THR A 327 -51.61 -29.58 19.69
C THR A 327 -51.05 -31.01 19.64
N GLY A 328 -50.11 -31.31 20.54
CA GLY A 328 -49.70 -32.67 20.88
C GLY A 328 -48.51 -32.76 21.84
N GLN A 329 -48.66 -32.25 23.07
CA GLN A 329 -47.67 -32.35 24.15
C GLN A 329 -48.12 -33.44 25.15
N ARG A 330 -47.33 -34.52 25.28
CA ARG A 330 -47.25 -35.52 26.37
C ARG A 330 -46.14 -36.49 25.95
N SER A 331 -45.23 -37.01 26.76
CA SER A 331 -44.93 -36.92 28.20
C SER A 331 -43.62 -37.68 28.40
N VAL A 332 -42.61 -37.15 29.09
CA VAL A 332 -41.73 -37.95 29.97
C VAL A 332 -41.22 -37.03 31.08
N ARG A 333 -41.51 -37.41 32.32
CA ARG A 333 -40.97 -36.88 33.58
C ARG A 333 -40.08 -37.99 34.23
N PRO A 334 -39.31 -37.69 35.28
CA PRO A 334 -37.93 -38.13 35.44
C PRO A 334 -37.71 -39.16 36.56
N ALA A 335 -36.48 -39.70 36.63
CA ALA A 335 -35.77 -40.25 37.79
C ALA A 335 -34.32 -40.53 37.32
N ALA A 336 -33.23 -40.32 38.04
CA ALA A 336 -32.97 -40.05 39.45
C ALA A 336 -31.67 -39.22 39.58
#